data_AF-A0A1Q7FC92-F1
#
_entry.id   AF-A0A1Q7FC92-F1
#
_cell.length_a   1.000
_cell.length_b   1.000
_cell.length_c   1.000
_cell.angle_alpha   90.00
_cell.angle_beta   90.00
_cell.angle_gamma   90.00
#
_symmetry.space_group_name_H-M   'P 1'
#
loop_
_entity.id
_entity.type
_entity.pdbx_description
1 polymer ?
#
loop_
_entity_poly.entity_id
_entity_poly.type
_entity_poly.pdbx_seq_one_letter_code
_entity_poly.pdbx_strand_id
1 'polypeptide(L)'
;MADWFKNRGFGGSDDEIDQLTKTINEHSDEQRKIKSQFNKAMNNFAAERSLETCLDALNLSMQLANIRGKLAESYEYYARMLEREITRLTK
;
A
#
# COMPACT_ATOMS: atom_id res chain seq x y z
N MET A 1 10.45 11.20 -2.11
CA MET A 1 10.09 9.83 -2.56
C MET A 1 11.04 8.75 -2.00
N ALA A 2 11.62 8.95 -0.81
CA ALA A 2 12.53 7.99 -0.18
C ALA A 2 12.52 8.05 1.36
N ASP A 3 11.75 8.96 1.96
CA ASP A 3 11.87 9.28 3.38
C ASP A 3 11.27 8.21 4.29
N TRP A 4 10.33 7.40 3.79
CA TRP A 4 9.74 6.33 4.58
C TRP A 4 10.70 5.15 4.82
N PHE A 5 11.48 4.77 3.80
CA PHE A 5 12.49 3.70 3.93
C PHE A 5 13.73 4.16 4.71
N LYS A 6 14.16 5.41 4.54
CA LYS A 6 15.29 5.97 5.31
C LYS A 6 15.01 6.00 6.82
N ASN A 7 13.76 6.22 7.23
CA ASN A 7 13.41 6.39 8.64
C ASN A 7 13.19 5.07 9.40
N ARG A 8 13.12 3.92 8.72
CA ARG A 8 12.89 2.60 9.35
C ARG A 8 14.14 1.73 9.52
N GLY A 9 15.33 2.20 9.14
CA GLY A 9 16.58 1.49 9.45
C GLY A 9 16.74 0.15 8.73
N PHE A 10 16.32 0.06 7.47
CA PHE A 10 16.56 -1.12 6.64
C PHE A 10 18.04 -1.22 6.27
N GLY A 11 18.75 -2.06 7.02
CA GLY A 11 20.19 -2.30 6.90
C GLY A 11 20.50 -3.77 6.73
N GLY A 12 20.28 -4.33 5.54
CA GLY A 12 21.05 -5.44 4.97
C GLY A 12 21.05 -6.79 5.71
N SER A 13 20.07 -7.06 6.59
CA SER A 13 19.92 -8.37 7.26
C SER A 13 18.69 -9.12 6.74
N ASP A 14 18.63 -10.45 6.97
CA ASP A 14 17.46 -11.31 6.68
C ASP A 14 16.14 -10.71 7.24
N ASP A 15 16.23 -9.99 8.36
CA ASP A 15 15.09 -9.29 8.98
C ASP A 15 14.45 -8.24 8.05
N GLU A 16 15.19 -7.69 7.09
CA GLU A 16 14.70 -6.69 6.16
C GLU A 16 13.63 -7.25 5.21
N ILE A 17 13.84 -8.46 4.68
CA ILE A 17 12.88 -9.14 3.80
C ILE A 17 11.63 -9.53 4.58
N ASP A 18 11.79 -10.04 5.81
CA ASP A 18 10.68 -10.42 6.66
C ASP A 18 9.84 -9.20 7.07
N GLN A 19 10.48 -8.10 7.44
CA GLN A 19 9.79 -6.85 7.78
C GLN A 19 9.06 -6.26 6.56
N LEU A 20 9.67 -6.31 5.38
CA LEU A 20 9.03 -5.84 4.14
C LEU A 20 7.82 -6.71 3.80
N THR A 21 7.95 -8.03 3.89
CA THR A 21 6.87 -8.99 3.63
C THR A 21 5.71 -8.77 4.60
N LYS A 22 6.00 -8.60 5.89
CA LYS A 22 5.01 -8.25 6.91
C LYS A 22 4.29 -6.95 6.56
N THR A 23 5.04 -5.92 6.18
CA THR A 23 4.47 -4.61 5.82
C THR A 23 3.56 -4.70 4.58
N ILE A 24 3.97 -5.46 3.56
CA ILE A 24 3.15 -5.72 2.37
C ILE A 24 1.83 -6.41 2.75
N ASN A 25 1.90 -7.42 3.62
CA ASN A 25 0.71 -8.15 4.09
C ASN A 25 -0.24 -7.25 4.88
N GLU A 26 0.28 -6.46 5.82
CA GLU A 26 -0.51 -5.51 6.62
C GLU A 26 -1.21 -4.48 5.72
N HIS A 27 -0.48 -3.85 4.79
CA HIS A 27 -1.07 -2.89 3.86
C HIS A 27 -2.06 -3.54 2.88
N SER A 28 -1.84 -4.80 2.49
CA SER A 28 -2.75 -5.54 1.61
C SER A 28 -4.07 -5.87 2.32
N ASP A 29 -4.01 -6.23 3.60
CA ASP A 29 -5.18 -6.46 4.44
C ASP A 29 -5.98 -5.18 4.67
N GLU A 30 -5.29 -4.08 4.95
CA GLU A 30 -5.90 -2.77 5.09
C GLU A 30 -6.58 -2.33 3.77
N GLN A 31 -5.89 -2.48 2.63
CA GLN A 31 -6.46 -2.20 1.31
C GLN A 31 -7.73 -3.03 1.06
N ARG A 32 -7.75 -4.32 1.42
CA ARG A 32 -8.94 -5.17 1.25
C ARG A 32 -10.13 -4.63 2.06
N LYS A 33 -9.89 -4.20 3.30
CA LYS A 33 -10.92 -3.60 4.16
C LYS A 33 -11.45 -2.29 3.58
N ILE A 34 -10.56 -1.36 3.21
CA ILE A 34 -10.94 -0.06 2.62
C ILE A 34 -11.71 -0.27 1.31
N LYS A 35 -11.26 -1.18 0.43
CA LYS A 35 -11.95 -1.47 -0.83
C LYS A 35 -13.39 -1.95 -0.61
N SER A 36 -13.61 -2.82 0.38
CA SER A 36 -14.95 -3.29 0.73
C SER A 36 -15.86 -2.14 1.19
N GLN A 37 -15.34 -1.25 2.04
CA GLN A 37 -16.06 -0.07 2.52
C GLN A 37 -16.33 0.92 1.38
N PHE A 38 -15.34 1.19 0.53
CA PHE A 38 -15.46 2.07 -0.62
C PHE A 38 -16.56 1.61 -1.59
N ASN A 39 -16.63 0.31 -1.89
CA ASN A 39 -17.69 -0.24 -2.73
C ASN A 39 -19.09 0.01 -2.14
N LYS A 40 -19.25 -0.12 -0.82
CA LYS A 40 -20.53 0.19 -0.15
C LYS A 40 -20.84 1.69 -0.24
N ALA A 41 -19.88 2.55 0.05
CA ALA A 41 -20.05 3.99 -0.02
C ALA A 41 -20.40 4.47 -1.44
N MET A 42 -19.79 3.89 -2.47
CA MET A 42 -20.15 4.14 -3.87
C MET A 42 -21.60 3.79 -4.17
N ASN A 43 -22.07 2.63 -3.70
CA ASN A 43 -23.46 2.21 -3.92
C ASN A 43 -24.45 3.14 -3.19
N ASN A 44 -24.13 3.53 -1.95
CA ASN A 44 -24.94 4.47 -1.18
C ASN A 44 -25.01 5.84 -1.88
N PHE A 45 -23.87 6.36 -2.34
CA PHE A 45 -23.82 7.59 -3.13
C PHE A 45 -24.64 7.48 -4.43
N ALA A 46 -24.54 6.35 -5.14
CA ALA A 46 -25.29 6.15 -6.38
C ALA A 46 -26.82 6.16 -6.15
N ALA A 47 -27.26 5.62 -5.00
CA ALA A 47 -28.66 5.56 -4.61
C ALA A 47 -29.20 6.92 -4.09
N GLU A 48 -28.46 7.58 -3.21
CA GLU A 48 -28.96 8.76 -2.47
C GLU A 48 -28.54 10.09 -3.09
N ARG A 49 -27.34 10.15 -3.69
CA ARG A 49 -26.72 11.38 -4.25
C ARG A 49 -26.73 12.57 -3.28
N SER A 50 -26.58 12.29 -1.98
CA SER A 50 -26.51 13.30 -0.93
C SER A 50 -25.08 13.84 -0.76
N LEU A 51 -24.94 15.02 -0.15
CA LEU A 51 -23.62 15.56 0.20
C LEU A 51 -22.87 14.62 1.14
N GLU A 52 -23.56 14.04 2.12
CA GLU A 52 -23.01 13.11 3.09
C GLU A 52 -22.42 11.86 2.41
N THR A 53 -23.20 11.18 1.57
CA THR A 53 -22.71 9.99 0.85
C THR A 53 -21.59 10.32 -0.15
N CYS A 54 -21.56 11.52 -0.71
CA CYS A 54 -20.46 12.00 -1.55
C CYS A 54 -19.16 12.17 -0.75
N LEU A 55 -19.23 12.81 0.42
CA LEU A 55 -18.07 13.01 1.30
C LEU A 55 -17.52 11.68 1.84
N ASP A 56 -18.39 10.73 2.18
CA ASP A 56 -17.98 9.38 2.60
C ASP A 56 -17.24 8.64 1.48
N ALA A 57 -17.79 8.64 0.27
CA ALA A 57 -17.16 8.02 -0.89
C ALA A 57 -15.81 8.69 -1.23
N LEU A 58 -15.73 10.03 -1.14
CA LEU A 58 -14.50 10.79 -1.36
C LEU A 58 -13.42 10.42 -0.33
N ASN A 59 -13.76 10.41 0.96
CA ASN A 59 -12.83 10.07 2.03
C ASN A 59 -12.25 8.66 1.85
N LEU A 60 -13.11 7.67 1.57
CA LEU A 60 -12.68 6.30 1.31
C LEU A 60 -11.86 6.17 0.02
N SER A 61 -12.16 6.96 -1.00
CA SER A 61 -11.36 7.03 -2.23
C SER A 61 -9.94 7.52 -1.96
N MET A 62 -9.80 8.59 -1.16
CA MET A 62 -8.50 9.14 -0.77
C MET A 62 -7.69 8.13 0.05
N GLN A 63 -8.32 7.45 1.01
CA GLN A 63 -7.66 6.39 1.80
C GLN A 63 -7.19 5.23 0.92
N LEU A 64 -8.02 4.81 -0.05
CA LEU A 64 -7.66 3.75 -0.99
C LEU A 64 -6.49 4.14 -1.90
N ALA A 65 -6.43 5.40 -2.34
CA ALA A 65 -5.30 5.92 -3.12
C ALA A 65 -4.01 5.91 -2.30
N ASN A 66 -4.07 6.36 -1.04
CA ASN A 66 -2.93 6.39 -0.14
C ASN A 66 -2.34 4.99 0.12
N ILE A 67 -3.18 4.01 0.48
CA ILE A 67 -2.68 2.64 0.76
C ILE A 67 -2.11 1.96 -0.49
N ARG A 68 -2.68 2.24 -1.68
CA ARG A 68 -2.13 1.77 -2.96
C ARG A 68 -0.76 2.37 -3.24
N GLY A 69 -0.56 3.65 -2.94
CA GLY A 69 0.74 4.31 -3.03
C GLY A 69 1.78 3.60 -2.16
N LYS A 70 1.45 3.36 -0.88
CA LYS A 70 2.34 2.64 0.05
C LYS A 70 2.67 1.22 -0.43
N LEU A 71 1.69 0.48 -0.95
CA LEU A 71 1.92 -0.85 -1.52
C LEU A 71 2.85 -0.81 -2.73
N ALA A 72 2.61 0.13 -3.65
CA ALA A 72 3.46 0.31 -4.83
C ALA A 72 4.92 0.58 -4.42
N GLU A 73 5.14 1.47 -3.44
CA GLU A 73 6.46 1.74 -2.88
C GLU A 73 7.12 0.49 -2.26
N SER A 74 6.38 -0.33 -1.51
CA SER A 74 6.89 -1.59 -0.94
C SER A 74 7.30 -2.59 -2.02
N TYR A 75 6.48 -2.76 -3.07
CA TYR A 75 6.82 -3.66 -4.17
C TYR A 75 7.98 -3.15 -5.03
N GLU A 76 8.07 -1.83 -5.27
CA GLU A 76 9.22 -1.22 -5.96
C GLU A 76 10.51 -1.46 -5.18
N TYR A 77 10.47 -1.30 -3.85
CA TYR A 77 11.60 -1.61 -2.99
C TYR A 77 12.03 -3.06 -3.10
N TYR A 78 11.08 -4.00 -3.01
CA TYR A 78 11.37 -5.42 -3.15
C TYR A 78 11.96 -5.76 -4.52
N ALA A 79 11.43 -5.18 -5.60
CA ALA A 79 11.96 -5.37 -6.95
C ALA A 79 13.43 -4.95 -7.05
N ARG A 80 13.81 -3.80 -6.48
CA ARG A 80 15.20 -3.34 -6.44
C ARG A 80 16.11 -4.27 -5.64
N MET A 81 15.61 -4.87 -4.55
CA MET A 81 16.37 -5.87 -3.79
C MET A 81 16.65 -7.10 -4.66
N LEU A 82 15.63 -7.60 -5.37
CA LEU A 82 15.78 -8.75 -6.27
C LEU A 82 16.75 -8.46 -7.43
N GLU A 83 16.70 -7.27 -8.03
CA GLU A 83 17.63 -6.86 -9.09
C GLU A 83 19.10 -6.87 -8.62
N ARG A 84 19.36 -6.39 -7.40
CA ARG A 84 20.69 -6.43 -6.79
C ARG A 84 21.16 -7.87 -6.57
N GLU A 85 20.26 -8.73 -6.11
CA GLU A 85 20.56 -10.13 -5.85
C GLU A 85 20.85 -10.89 -7.16
N ILE A 86 20.06 -10.66 -8.21
CA ILE A 86 20.33 -11.19 -9.56
C ILE A 86 21.72 -10.76 -10.05
N THR A 87 22.06 -9.48 -9.86
CA THR A 87 23.37 -8.95 -10.25
C THR A 87 24.51 -9.60 -9.46
N ARG A 88 24.30 -9.91 -8.18
CA ARG A 88 25.28 -10.60 -7.32
C ARG A 88 25.50 -12.05 -7.77
N LEU A 89 24.42 -12.76 -8.11
CA LEU A 89 24.46 -14.17 -8.50
C LEU A 89 24.96 -14.42 -9.92
N THR A 90 24.88 -13.40 -10.79
CA THR A 90 25.32 -13.48 -12.20
C THR A 90 26.80 -13.08 -12.39
N LYS A 91 27.47 -12.65 -11.32
CA LYS A 91 28.92 -12.43 -11.29
C LYS A 91 29.66 -13.69 -10.86
#